data_AF-A0A952FRN7-F1
#
_entry.id   AF-A0A952FRN7-F1
#
_cell.length_a   1.000
_cell.length_b   1.000
_cell.length_c   1.000
_cell.angle_alpha   90.00
_cell.angle_beta   90.00
_cell.angle_gamma   90.00
#
_symmetry.space_group_name_H-M   'P 1'
#
loop_
_entity.id
_entity.type
_entity.pdbx_description
1 polymer ?
#
loop_
_entity_poly.entity_id
_entity_poly.type
_entity_poly.pdbx_seq_one_letter_code
_entity_poly.pdbx_strand_id
1 'polypeptide(L)' 'MNTPYLPNEQYFLVRWSDLETAWRMLAAPDKQAQIEDTLQTLQTLDKNAGSEKAIFTMVAATAWLTDVGVDSSDG' A
#
# COMPACT_ATOMS: atom_id res chain seq x y z
N MET A 1 18.86 8.20 -30.84
CA MET A 1 18.73 6.77 -30.51
C MET A 1 17.87 6.69 -29.26
N ASN A 2 16.67 6.10 -29.34
CA ASN A 2 15.84 5.84 -28.16
C ASN A 2 16.28 4.52 -27.57
N THR A 3 16.99 4.55 -26.45
CA THR A 3 17.28 3.35 -25.67
C THR A 3 15.95 2.80 -25.13
N PRO A 4 15.62 1.51 -25.37
CA PRO A 4 14.47 0.90 -24.73
C PRO A 4 14.65 0.95 -23.21
N TYR A 5 13.57 1.25 -22.49
CA TYR A 5 13.56 1.22 -21.04
C TYR A 5 13.89 -0.21 -20.59
N LEU A 6 15.06 -0.38 -19.96
CA LEU A 6 15.41 -1.59 -19.25
C LEU A 6 14.92 -1.41 -17.82
N PRO A 7 13.92 -2.20 -17.36
CA PRO A 7 13.50 -2.17 -15.98
C PRO A 7 14.71 -2.39 -15.08
N ASN A 8 14.93 -1.47 -14.15
CA ASN A 8 16.03 -1.62 -13.19
C ASN A 8 15.70 -2.81 -12.29
N GLU A 9 16.54 -3.85 -12.28
CA GLU A 9 16.36 -5.06 -11.44
C GLU A 9 16.65 -4.79 -9.95
N GLN A 10 17.00 -3.55 -9.60
CA GLN A 10 17.21 -3.13 -8.23
C GLN A 10 15.88 -3.03 -7.48
N TYR A 11 15.75 -3.84 -6.42
CA TYR A 11 14.62 -3.76 -5.51
C TYR A 11 14.59 -2.42 -4.77
N PHE A 12 13.41 -1.80 -4.76
CA PHE A 12 13.11 -0.69 -3.87
C PHE A 12 12.62 -1.25 -2.53
N LEU A 13 13.46 -1.16 -1.49
CA LEU A 13 13.14 -1.66 -0.16
C LEU A 13 12.59 -0.52 0.71
N VAL A 14 11.43 -0.75 1.31
CA VAL A 14 10.75 0.19 2.22
C VAL A 14 10.63 -0.47 3.59
N ARG A 15 11.00 0.24 4.66
CA ARG A 15 10.77 -0.29 6.02
C ARG A 15 9.29 -0.18 6.36
N TRP A 16 8.79 -1.10 7.18
CA TRP A 16 7.41 -1.08 7.63
C TRP A 16 7.00 0.24 8.31
N SER A 17 7.92 0.86 9.06
CA SER A 17 7.71 2.19 9.67
C SER A 17 7.53 3.30 8.64
N ASP A 18 8.24 3.21 7.51
CA ASP A 18 8.19 4.22 6.45
C ASP A 18 6.87 4.07 5.68
N LEU A 19 6.44 2.83 5.44
CA LEU A 19 5.13 2.52 4.87
C LEU A 19 3.99 3.01 5.78
N GLU A 20 4.08 2.77 7.09
CA GLU A 20 3.12 3.28 8.05
C GLU A 20 3.02 4.81 8.00
N THR A 21 4.17 5.49 7.99
CA THR A 21 4.22 6.95 7.92
C THR A 21 3.58 7.46 6.63
N ALA A 22 3.87 6.82 5.49
CA ALA A 22 3.25 7.16 4.22
C ALA A 22 1.72 6.96 4.25
N TRP A 23 1.25 5.84 4.82
CA TRP A 23 -0.18 5.58 4.97
C TRP A 23 -0.86 6.58 5.90
N ARG A 24 -0.23 6.98 7.01
CA ARG A 24 -0.78 8.02 7.90
C ARG A 24 -0.92 9.37 7.19
N MET A 25 -0.03 9.68 6.25
CA MET A 25 -0.10 10.92 5.46
C MET A 25 -1.16 10.88 4.36
N LEU A 26 -1.43 9.70 3.79
CA LEU A 26 -2.25 9.56 2.58
C LEU A 26 -3.66 9.02 2.85
N ALA A 27 -3.87 8.32 3.96
CA ALA A 27 -5.14 7.66 4.23
C ALA A 27 -6.27 8.68 4.51
N ALA A 28 -7.46 8.34 4.02
CA ALA A 28 -8.69 9.04 4.34
C ALA A 28 -8.89 9.10 5.87
N PRO A 29 -9.44 10.19 6.43
CA PRO A 29 -9.52 10.39 7.87
C PRO A 29 -10.25 9.27 8.63
N ASP A 30 -11.28 8.70 8.03
CA ASP A 30 -12.09 7.59 8.57
C ASP A 30 -11.37 6.24 8.56
N LYS A 31 -10.26 6.14 7.82
CA LYS A 31 -9.46 4.92 7.64
C LYS A 31 -8.14 4.91 8.42
N GLN A 32 -7.85 5.97 9.18
CA GLN A 32 -6.62 6.12 9.95
C GLN A 32 -6.46 5.06 11.05
N ALA A 33 -7.57 4.63 11.67
CA ALA A 33 -7.55 3.65 12.74
C ALA A 33 -7.17 2.24 12.25
N GLN A 34 -7.39 1.96 10.97
CA GLN A 34 -7.21 0.64 10.36
C GLN A 34 -5.79 0.44 9.81
N ILE A 35 -4.94 1.48 9.83
CA ILE A 35 -3.57 1.43 9.31
C ILE A 35 -2.75 0.35 10.03
N GLU A 36 -2.79 0.32 11.37
CA GLU A 36 -1.96 -0.59 12.16
C GLU A 36 -2.37 -2.06 11.94
N ASP A 37 -3.67 -2.35 12.00
CA ASP A 37 -4.21 -3.70 11.74
C ASP A 37 -3.90 -4.17 10.31
N THR A 38 -3.99 -3.26 9.34
CA THR A 38 -3.67 -3.57 7.94
C THR A 38 -2.19 -3.88 7.76
N LEU A 39 -1.30 -3.14 8.43
CA LEU A 39 0.14 -3.42 8.43
C LEU A 39 0.46 -4.76 9.08
N GLN A 40 -0.15 -5.08 10.22
CA GLN A 40 0.03 -6.38 10.87
C GLN A 40 -0.42 -7.54 9.98
N THR A 41 -1.52 -7.34 9.23
CA THR A 41 -2.01 -8.31 8.25
C THR A 41 -0.99 -8.50 7.12
N LEU A 42 -0.42 -7.42 6.58
CA LEU A 42 0.63 -7.52 5.56
C LEU A 42 1.89 -8.22 6.07
N GLN A 43 2.36 -7.89 7.28
CA GLN A 43 3.53 -8.54 7.87
C GLN A 43 3.29 -10.04 8.10
N THR A 44 2.08 -10.41 8.51
CA THR A 44 1.67 -11.81 8.67
C THR A 44 1.65 -12.53 7.31
N LEU A 45 1.12 -11.89 6.27
CA LEU A 45 1.11 -12.44 4.92
C LEU A 45 2.52 -12.59 4.35
N ASP A 46 3.37 -11.58 4.50
CA ASP A 46 4.76 -11.61 4.05
C ASP A 46 5.53 -12.78 4.70
N LYS A 47 5.40 -12.94 6.03
CA LYS A 47 6.04 -14.03 6.78
C LYS A 47 5.55 -15.43 6.38
N ASN A 48 4.25 -15.60 6.10
CA ASN A 48 3.67 -16.93 5.89
C ASN A 48 3.56 -17.34 4.41
N ALA A 49 3.36 -16.37 3.53
CA ALA A 49 3.01 -16.59 2.12
C ALA A 49 4.03 -15.99 1.14
N GLY A 50 5.01 -15.23 1.65
CA GLY A 50 6.06 -14.58 0.88
C GLY A 50 5.68 -13.20 0.35
N SER A 51 6.69 -12.39 0.08
CA SER A 51 6.54 -10.98 -0.32
C SER A 51 5.78 -10.78 -1.63
N GLU A 52 5.86 -11.73 -2.56
CA GLU A 52 5.12 -11.70 -3.83
C GLU A 52 3.60 -11.69 -3.64
N LYS A 53 3.09 -12.31 -2.58
CA LYS A 53 1.65 -12.29 -2.28
C LYS A 53 1.28 -11.06 -1.45
N ALA A 54 2.15 -10.68 -0.51
CA ALA A 54 1.94 -9.51 0.33
C ALA A 54 1.88 -8.22 -0.50
N ILE A 55 2.62 -8.12 -1.62
CA ILE A 55 2.65 -6.90 -2.45
C ILE A 55 1.29 -6.58 -3.08
N PHE A 56 0.54 -7.59 -3.54
CA PHE A 56 -0.79 -7.37 -4.11
C PHE A 56 -1.76 -6.85 -3.05
N THR A 57 -1.70 -7.41 -1.84
CA THR A 57 -2.48 -6.92 -0.71
C THR A 57 -2.05 -5.51 -0.30
N MET A 58 -0.75 -5.20 -0.35
CA MET A 58 -0.24 -3.86 -0.03
C MET A 58 -0.76 -2.81 -1.01
N VAL A 59 -0.79 -3.13 -2.31
CA VAL A 59 -1.35 -2.25 -3.34
C VAL A 59 -2.85 -2.04 -3.12
N ALA A 60 -3.61 -3.12 -2.90
CA ALA A 60 -5.05 -3.03 -2.64
C ALA A 60 -5.37 -2.24 -1.36
N ALA A 61 -4.62 -2.49 -0.28
CA ALA A 61 -4.72 -1.76 0.97
C ALA A 61 -4.41 -0.27 0.79
N THR A 62 -3.37 0.07 0.02
CA THR A 62 -3.01 1.45 -0.26
C THR A 62 -4.15 2.15 -1.01
N ALA A 63 -4.68 1.55 -2.07
CA ALA A 63 -5.79 2.12 -2.83
C ALA A 63 -7.02 2.34 -1.93
N TRP A 64 -7.38 1.34 -1.12
CA TRP A 64 -8.49 1.45 -0.18
C TRP A 64 -8.28 2.53 0.88
N LEU A 65 -7.09 2.62 1.48
CA LEU A 65 -6.75 3.62 2.48
C LEU A 65 -6.89 5.04 1.93
N THR A 66 -6.46 5.27 0.69
CA THR A 66 -6.47 6.61 0.06
C THR A 66 -7.82 7.00 -0.56
N ASP A 67 -8.73 6.05 -0.70
CA ASP A 67 -10.07 6.32 -1.24
C ASP A 67 -10.90 7.09 -0.21
N VAL A 68 -11.34 8.30 -0.55
CA VAL A 68 -12.16 9.15 0.34
C VAL A 68 -13.66 8.82 0.22
N GLY A 69 -14.02 7.88 -0.66
CA GLY A 69 -15.41 7.60 -1.02
C GLY A 69 -15.96 8.74 -1.90
N VAL A 70 -16.43 8.40 -3.10
CA VAL A 70 -17.20 9.36 -3.89
C VAL A 70 -18.57 9.47 -3.23
N ASP A 71 -18.81 10.58 -2.54
CA ASP A 71 -20.15 10.95 -2.10
C ASP A 71 -21.01 11.06 -3.37
N SER A 72 -21.75 9.99 -3.68
CA SER A 72 -22.59 9.90 -4.87
C SER A 72 -23.89 10.66 -4.61
N SER A 73 -23.75 11.92 -4.22
CA SER A 73 -24.83 12.88 -4.00
C SER A 73 -25.05 13.67 -5.29
N ASP A 74 -25.45 12.98 -6.35
CA ASP A 74 -26.07 13.60 -7.53
C ASP A 74 -27.21 12.68 -7.99
N GLY A 75 -28.42 13.07 -7.56
CA GLY A 75 -29.70 12.49 -7.93
C GLY A 75 -30.83 13.44 -7.54
#